data_AF-A0A378K1A6-F1
#
_entry.id   AF-A0A378K1A6-F1
#
_cell.length_a   1.000
_cell.length_b   1.000
_cell.length_c   1.000
_cell.angle_alpha   90.00
_cell.angle_beta   90.00
_cell.angle_gamma   90.00
#
_symmetry.space_group_name_H-M   'P 1'
#
loop_
_entity.id
_entity.type
_entity.pdbx_description
1 polymer ?
#
loop_
_entity_poly.entity_id
_entity_poly.type
_entity_poly.pdbx_seq_one_letter_code
_entity_poly.pdbx_strand_id
1 'polypeptide(L)'
;MFFTSWNKYQQKQLLSPLENEIVQVILVHPEYHKILEQSSKFQEHAYYPELGETNPFLHMGLHLAVREQISTDRPEGIRAVYHALVKKYKDTLAVEHLIMEQLAECLWSSQKNNMPPDEQHYLNALSGYIDDNQLR
;
A
#
# COMPACT_ATOMS: atom_id res chain seq x y z
N MET A 1 -2.65 1.89 -15.97
CA MET A 1 -3.08 0.65 -15.27
C MET A 1 -4.28 0.91 -14.37
N PHE A 2 -4.23 1.74 -13.33
CA PHE A 2 -5.39 1.99 -12.44
C PHE A 2 -6.70 2.35 -13.16
N PHE A 3 -6.69 3.40 -14.01
CA PHE A 3 -7.86 3.80 -14.79
C PHE A 3 -8.41 2.68 -15.68
N THR A 4 -7.52 1.97 -16.38
CA THR A 4 -7.90 0.89 -17.30
C THR A 4 -8.47 -0.31 -16.56
N SER A 5 -7.87 -0.70 -15.43
CA SER A 5 -8.36 -1.79 -14.57
C SER A 5 -9.74 -1.46 -13.98
N TRP A 6 -9.93 -0.22 -13.49
CA TRP A 6 -11.23 0.24 -12.99
C TRP A 6 -12.31 0.24 -14.07
N ASN A 7 -11.98 0.75 -15.26
CA ASN A 7 -12.90 0.77 -16.39
C ASN A 7 -13.31 -0.64 -16.84
N LYS A 8 -12.35 -1.58 -16.92
CA LYS A 8 -12.63 -2.98 -17.21
C LYS A 8 -13.56 -3.61 -16.16
N TYR A 9 -13.31 -3.36 -14.87
CA TYR A 9 -14.15 -3.84 -13.79
C TYR A 9 -15.59 -3.31 -13.88
N GLN A 10 -15.75 -2.00 -14.09
CA GLN A 10 -17.06 -1.35 -14.27
C GLN A 10 -17.85 -1.95 -15.45
N GLN A 11 -17.15 -2.32 -16.52
CA GLN A 11 -17.74 -2.96 -17.71
C GLN A 11 -17.87 -4.48 -17.59
N LYS A 12 -17.53 -5.08 -16.45
CA LYS A 12 -17.52 -6.53 -16.21
C LYS A 12 -16.68 -7.31 -17.24
N GLN A 13 -15.60 -6.69 -17.72
CA GLN A 13 -14.65 -7.34 -18.62
C GLN A 13 -13.72 -8.28 -17.85
N LEU A 14 -13.08 -9.21 -18.57
CA LEU A 14 -12.07 -10.08 -17.98
C LEU A 14 -10.88 -9.25 -17.47
N LEU A 15 -10.51 -9.52 -16.22
CA LEU A 15 -9.37 -8.91 -15.55
C LEU A 15 -8.23 -9.92 -15.48
N SER A 16 -7.02 -9.49 -15.81
CA SER A 16 -5.80 -10.24 -15.49
C SER A 16 -5.59 -10.33 -13.97
N PRO A 17 -4.69 -11.21 -13.47
CA PRO A 17 -4.42 -11.31 -12.03
C PRO A 17 -4.01 -9.97 -11.40
N LEU A 18 -3.11 -9.21 -12.03
CA LEU A 18 -2.71 -7.89 -11.55
C LEU A 18 -3.87 -6.88 -11.57
N GLU A 19 -4.71 -6.91 -12.61
CA GLU A 19 -5.89 -6.03 -12.66
C GLU A 19 -6.91 -6.36 -11.58
N ASN A 20 -7.05 -7.63 -11.19
CA ASN A 20 -7.88 -8.01 -10.04
C ASN A 20 -7.33 -7.41 -8.75
N GLU A 21 -6.03 -7.53 -8.48
CA GLU A 21 -5.42 -6.92 -7.28
C GLU A 21 -5.62 -5.41 -7.22
N ILE A 22 -5.38 -4.73 -8.36
CA ILE A 22 -5.64 -3.30 -8.50
C ILE A 22 -7.09 -2.96 -8.14
N VAL A 23 -8.06 -3.72 -8.68
CA VAL A 23 -9.48 -3.50 -8.43
C VAL A 23 -9.84 -3.74 -6.96
N GLN A 24 -9.28 -4.76 -6.32
CA GLN A 24 -9.51 -5.00 -4.89
C GLN A 24 -9.02 -3.84 -4.02
N VAL A 25 -7.87 -3.25 -4.34
CA VAL A 25 -7.41 -2.02 -3.68
C VAL A 25 -8.38 -0.88 -3.94
N ILE A 26 -8.81 -0.66 -5.18
CA ILE A 26 -9.74 0.42 -5.50
C ILE A 26 -11.06 0.26 -4.75
N LEU A 27 -11.60 -0.96 -4.64
CA LEU A 27 -12.88 -1.22 -3.97
C LEU A 27 -12.87 -0.85 -2.48
N VAL A 28 -11.73 -1.00 -1.80
CA VAL A 28 -11.59 -0.61 -0.38
C VAL A 28 -11.25 0.87 -0.19
N HIS A 29 -11.03 1.62 -1.28
CA HIS A 29 -10.76 3.07 -1.31
C HIS A 29 -11.80 3.86 -2.13
N PRO A 30 -13.06 3.98 -1.66
CA PRO A 30 -14.10 4.73 -2.35
C PRO A 30 -13.75 6.21 -2.62
N GLU A 31 -12.88 6.81 -1.81
CA GLU A 31 -12.39 8.18 -1.97
C GLU A 31 -11.70 8.41 -3.33
N TYR A 32 -11.14 7.37 -3.94
CA TYR A 32 -10.44 7.46 -5.23
C TYR A 32 -11.32 7.12 -6.43
N HIS A 33 -12.54 6.62 -6.25
CA HIS A 33 -13.42 6.21 -7.36
C HIS A 33 -13.69 7.38 -8.31
N LYS A 34 -13.99 8.57 -7.77
CA LYS A 34 -14.26 9.77 -8.58
C LYS A 34 -13.06 10.19 -9.42
N ILE A 35 -11.84 10.04 -8.88
CA ILE A 35 -10.61 10.34 -9.62
C ILE A 35 -10.49 9.37 -10.79
N LEU A 36 -10.72 8.07 -10.55
CA LEU A 36 -10.62 7.01 -11.55
C LEU A 36 -11.71 7.03 -12.61
N GLU A 37 -12.90 7.56 -12.29
CA GLU A 37 -13.99 7.80 -13.25
C GLU A 37 -13.69 8.98 -14.19
N GLN A 38 -12.81 9.91 -13.77
CA GLN A 38 -12.48 11.13 -14.51
C GLN A 38 -11.07 11.05 -15.13
N SER A 39 -10.78 9.96 -15.85
CA SER A 39 -9.46 9.70 -16.42
C SER A 39 -8.92 10.85 -17.27
N SER A 40 -9.74 11.45 -18.11
CA SER A 40 -9.36 12.59 -18.97
C SER A 40 -8.89 13.82 -18.19
N LYS A 41 -9.28 13.96 -16.91
CA LYS A 41 -8.91 15.09 -16.06
C LYS A 41 -7.68 14.79 -15.20
N PHE A 42 -7.56 13.56 -14.68
CA PHE A 42 -6.57 13.22 -13.66
C PHE A 42 -5.39 12.40 -14.17
N GLN A 43 -5.41 11.92 -15.42
CA GLN A 43 -4.32 11.14 -15.97
C GLN A 43 -2.99 11.92 -16.02
N GLU A 44 -3.04 13.23 -16.25
CA GLU A 44 -1.87 14.11 -16.32
C GLU A 44 -1.76 15.06 -15.12
N HIS A 45 -2.54 14.80 -14.07
CA HIS A 45 -2.51 15.64 -12.88
C HIS A 45 -1.23 15.39 -12.06
N ALA A 46 -0.50 16.46 -11.78
CA ALA A 46 0.68 16.41 -10.94
C ALA A 46 0.29 16.55 -9.46
N TYR A 47 0.66 15.56 -8.65
CA TYR A 47 0.47 15.59 -7.19
C TYR A 47 1.78 16.04 -6.54
N TYR A 48 1.69 17.08 -5.70
CA TYR A 48 2.85 17.67 -5.02
C TYR A 48 2.73 17.45 -3.51
N PRO A 49 3.71 16.80 -2.86
CA PRO A 49 3.69 16.59 -1.42
C PRO A 49 3.55 17.89 -0.62
N GLU A 50 4.13 19.00 -1.10
CA GLU A 50 4.04 20.31 -0.44
C GLU A 50 2.62 20.89 -0.33
N LEU A 51 1.66 20.40 -1.12
CA LEU A 51 0.26 20.83 -1.06
C LEU A 51 -0.55 20.04 -0.02
N GLY A 52 0.05 19.07 0.66
CA GLY A 52 -0.63 18.20 1.63
C GLY A 52 -1.61 17.21 0.98
N GLU A 53 -1.61 17.10 -0.36
CA GLU A 53 -2.46 16.18 -1.09
C GLU A 53 -1.81 14.79 -1.14
N THR A 54 -2.53 13.78 -0.63
CA THR A 54 -2.15 12.38 -0.82
C THR A 54 -2.27 12.01 -2.29
N ASN A 55 -1.16 11.58 -2.91
CA ASN A 55 -1.19 11.05 -4.27
C ASN A 55 -1.92 9.69 -4.28
N PRO A 56 -3.12 9.58 -4.88
CA PRO A 56 -3.92 8.35 -4.85
C PRO A 56 -3.22 7.18 -5.54
N PHE A 57 -2.42 7.45 -6.57
CA PHE A 57 -1.71 6.40 -7.31
C PHE A 57 -0.52 5.87 -6.54
N LEU A 58 0.17 6.75 -5.79
CA LEU A 58 1.23 6.31 -4.88
C LEU A 58 0.63 5.48 -3.75
N HIS A 59 -0.45 5.96 -3.12
CA HIS A 59 -1.16 5.24 -2.05
C HIS A 59 -1.59 3.84 -2.50
N MET A 60 -2.35 3.74 -3.61
CA MET A 60 -2.79 2.44 -4.12
C MET A 60 -1.61 1.56 -4.57
N GLY A 61 -0.52 2.15 -5.09
CA GLY A 61 0.70 1.43 -5.42
C GLY A 61 1.38 0.81 -4.20
N LEU A 62 1.38 1.50 -3.06
CA LEU A 62 1.94 0.99 -1.80
C LEU A 62 1.14 -0.20 -1.26
N HIS A 63 -0.20 -0.22 -1.40
CA HIS A 63 -0.98 -1.43 -1.08
C HIS A 63 -0.53 -2.62 -1.92
N LEU A 64 -0.35 -2.44 -3.23
CA LEU A 64 0.09 -3.51 -4.12
C LEU A 64 1.48 -4.01 -3.74
N ALA A 65 2.41 -3.10 -3.42
CA ALA A 65 3.74 -3.45 -2.95
C ALA A 65 3.68 -4.26 -1.64
N VAL A 66 2.90 -3.81 -0.65
CA VAL A 66 2.73 -4.54 0.63
C VAL A 66 2.13 -5.93 0.42
N ARG A 67 1.10 -6.06 -0.43
CA ARG A 67 0.53 -7.37 -0.76
C ARG A 67 1.53 -8.28 -1.45
N GLU A 68 2.34 -7.72 -2.35
CA GLU A 68 3.43 -8.47 -2.98
C GLU A 68 4.47 -8.93 -1.95
N GLN A 69 4.91 -8.05 -1.03
CA GLN A 69 5.82 -8.38 0.06
C GLN A 69 5.30 -9.56 0.89
N ILE A 70 4.03 -9.51 1.31
CA ILE A 70 3.37 -10.57 2.08
C ILE A 70 3.28 -11.88 1.27
N SER A 71 2.87 -11.79 0.01
CA SER A 71 2.67 -12.96 -0.85
C SER A 71 4.00 -13.67 -1.16
N THR A 72 5.07 -12.90 -1.36
CA THR A 72 6.41 -13.41 -1.68
C THR A 72 7.27 -13.68 -0.46
N ASP A 73 6.82 -13.26 0.72
CA ASP A 73 7.58 -13.23 1.97
C ASP A 73 8.92 -12.51 1.80
N ARG A 74 8.86 -11.30 1.24
CA ARG A 74 10.01 -10.44 0.99
C ARG A 74 9.74 -9.04 1.55
N PRO A 75 10.47 -8.57 2.56
CA PRO A 75 11.58 -9.24 3.21
C PRO A 75 11.15 -10.50 3.98
N GLU A 76 12.08 -11.46 4.14
CA GLU A 76 11.81 -12.74 4.80
C GLU A 76 11.22 -12.53 6.20
N GLY A 77 10.08 -13.15 6.49
CA GLY A 77 9.38 -13.02 7.77
C GLY A 77 8.26 -11.97 7.79
N ILE A 78 8.13 -11.11 6.76
CA ILE A 78 7.04 -10.12 6.68
C ILE A 78 5.67 -10.78 6.72
N ARG A 79 5.51 -11.97 6.13
CA ARG A 79 4.23 -12.69 6.14
C ARG A 79 3.83 -13.11 7.55
N ALA A 80 4.78 -13.58 8.35
CA ALA A 80 4.53 -13.97 9.74
C ALA A 80 4.14 -12.75 10.59
N VAL A 81 4.86 -11.64 10.43
CA VAL A 81 4.56 -10.36 11.07
C VAL A 81 3.16 -9.87 10.69
N TYR A 82 2.81 -9.87 9.40
CA TYR A 82 1.48 -9.51 8.93
C TYR A 82 0.37 -10.34 9.60
N HIS A 83 0.51 -11.67 9.64
CA HIS A 83 -0.49 -12.53 10.27
C HIS A 83 -0.64 -12.28 11.77
N ALA A 84 0.45 -11.99 12.48
CA ALA A 84 0.41 -11.61 13.88
C ALA A 84 -0.31 -10.26 14.10
N LEU A 85 -0.03 -9.26 13.26
CA LEU A 85 -0.71 -7.97 13.29
C LEU A 85 -2.21 -8.12 12.99
N VAL A 86 -2.60 -8.86 11.94
CA VAL A 86 -4.02 -9.12 11.63
C VAL A 86 -4.73 -9.83 12.78
N LYS A 87 -4.08 -10.81 13.43
CA LYS A 87 -4.63 -11.48 14.61
C LYS A 87 -4.88 -10.52 15.77
N LYS A 88 -3.99 -9.53 15.96
CA LYS A 88 -4.09 -8.51 17.01
C LYS A 88 -5.18 -7.48 16.72
N TYR A 89 -5.10 -6.83 15.55
CA TYR A 89 -5.95 -5.70 15.20
C TYR A 89 -7.32 -6.10 14.62
N LYS A 90 -7.45 -7.33 14.10
CA LYS A 90 -8.68 -7.88 13.49
C LYS A 90 -9.24 -7.03 12.34
N ASP A 91 -8.38 -6.26 11.69
CA ASP A 91 -8.70 -5.42 10.55
C ASP A 91 -7.54 -5.50 9.55
N THR A 92 -7.79 -6.13 8.40
CA THR A 92 -6.78 -6.33 7.37
C THR A 92 -6.37 -5.03 6.70
N LEU A 93 -7.33 -4.11 6.47
CA LEU A 93 -7.05 -2.85 5.81
C LEU A 93 -6.24 -1.92 6.72
N ALA A 94 -6.60 -1.86 8.01
CA ALA A 94 -5.84 -1.10 8.99
C ALA A 94 -4.40 -1.63 9.13
N VAL A 95 -4.21 -2.95 9.07
CA VAL A 95 -2.87 -3.55 9.09
C VAL A 95 -2.10 -3.28 7.79
N GLU A 96 -2.75 -3.32 6.62
CA GLU A 96 -2.12 -2.91 5.36
C GLU A 96 -1.61 -1.45 5.45
N HIS A 97 -2.43 -0.52 5.95
CA HIS A 97 -2.02 0.86 6.15
C HIS A 97 -0.85 1.01 7.13
N LEU A 98 -0.89 0.30 8.26
CA LEU A 98 0.21 0.30 9.24
C LEU A 98 1.52 -0.15 8.58
N ILE A 99 1.47 -1.23 7.79
CA ILE A 99 2.64 -1.72 7.07
C ILE A 99 3.12 -0.71 6.03
N MET A 100 2.21 -0.07 5.30
CA MET A 100 2.55 0.98 4.34
C MET A 100 3.26 2.17 4.97
N GLU A 101 2.85 2.60 6.16
CA GLU A 101 3.54 3.68 6.90
C GLU A 101 5.00 3.32 7.19
N GLN A 102 5.24 2.10 7.67
CA GLN A 102 6.60 1.62 7.94
C GLN A 102 7.41 1.41 6.65
N LEU A 103 6.76 0.99 5.57
CA LEU A 103 7.39 0.88 4.25
C LEU A 103 7.81 2.26 3.72
N ALA A 104 6.94 3.26 3.83
CA ALA A 104 7.22 4.62 3.41
C ALA A 104 8.41 5.21 4.18
N GLU A 105 8.47 5.02 5.50
CA GLU A 105 9.60 5.44 6.33
C GLU A 105 10.90 4.73 5.93
N CYS A 106 10.85 3.41 5.69
CA CYS A 106 12.01 2.63 5.23
C CYS A 106 12.56 3.16 3.88
N LEU A 107 11.67 3.42 2.92
CA LEU A 107 12.05 3.96 1.61
C LEU A 107 12.59 5.40 1.73
N TRP A 108 11.97 6.24 2.55
CA TRP A 108 12.44 7.61 2.79
C TRP A 108 13.83 7.63 3.45
N SER A 109 14.04 6.80 4.46
CA SER A 109 15.35 6.66 5.12
C SER A 109 16.43 6.16 4.16
N SER A 110 16.09 5.17 3.32
CA SER A 110 16.97 4.66 2.26
C SER A 110 17.38 5.78 1.29
N GLN A 111 16.41 6.54 0.78
CA GLN A 111 16.65 7.65 -0.14
C GLN A 111 17.48 8.76 0.50
N LYS A 112 17.12 9.19 1.71
CA LYS A 112 17.79 10.28 2.44
C LYS A 112 19.25 9.96 2.73
N ASN A 113 19.54 8.71 3.11
CA ASN A 113 20.89 8.28 3.47
C ASN A 113 21.68 7.71 2.28
N ASN A 114 21.07 7.61 1.10
CA ASN A 114 21.65 6.99 -0.10
C ASN A 114 22.18 5.56 0.18
N MET A 115 21.40 4.77 0.91
CA MET A 115 21.69 3.37 1.26
C MET A 115 20.54 2.46 0.83
N PRO A 116 20.76 1.15 0.63
CA PRO A 116 19.67 0.20 0.42
C PRO A 116 18.63 0.24 1.57
N PRO A 117 17.36 -0.11 1.32
CA PRO A 117 16.36 -0.27 2.37
C PRO A 117 16.82 -1.23 3.47
N ASP A 118 16.71 -0.81 4.73
CA ASP A 118 17.02 -1.66 5.88
C ASP A 118 15.79 -2.53 6.21
N GLU A 119 15.77 -3.71 5.60
CA GLU A 119 14.70 -4.70 5.76
C GLU A 119 14.55 -5.17 7.21
N GLN A 120 15.67 -5.30 7.94
CA GLN A 120 15.64 -5.76 9.34
C GLN A 120 15.06 -4.68 10.25
N HIS A 121 15.43 -3.42 10.04
CA HIS A 121 14.83 -2.30 10.76
C HIS A 121 13.33 -2.20 10.49
N TYR A 122 12.91 -2.36 9.24
CA TYR A 122 11.49 -2.38 8.85
C TYR A 122 10.70 -3.50 9.56
N LEU A 123 11.21 -4.73 9.57
CA LEU A 123 10.57 -5.85 10.27
C LEU A 123 10.54 -5.66 11.80
N ASN A 124 11.59 -5.10 12.38
CA ASN A 124 11.66 -4.81 13.81
C ASN A 124 10.64 -3.72 14.20
N ALA A 125 10.52 -2.67 13.39
CA ALA A 125 9.54 -1.61 13.61
C ALA A 125 8.11 -2.17 13.62
N LEU A 126 7.78 -3.03 12.65
CA LEU A 126 6.48 -3.71 12.59
C LEU A 126 6.24 -4.65 13.79
N SER A 127 7.27 -5.38 14.21
CA SER A 127 7.17 -6.29 15.35
C SER A 127 6.90 -5.55 16.66
N GLY A 128 7.35 -4.30 16.79
CA GLY A 128 7.03 -3.44 17.93
C GLY A 128 5.53 -3.20 18.13
N TYR A 129 4.72 -3.25 17.07
CA TYR A 129 3.26 -3.14 17.13
C TYR A 129 2.59 -4.43 17.62
N ILE A 130 3.30 -5.56 17.63
CA ILE A 130 2.81 -6.83 18.16
C ILE A 130 2.97 -6.86 19.69
N ASP A 131 4.13 -6.47 20.19
CA ASP A 131 4.59 -6.74 21.56
C ASP A 131 4.15 -5.71 22.64
N ASP A 132 3.23 -4.79 22.34
CA ASP A 132 2.68 -3.77 23.27
C ASP A 132 3.71 -2.79 23.87
N ASN A 133 4.93 -2.73 23.34
CA ASN A 133 6.02 -1.91 23.89
C ASN A 133 6.30 -0.61 23.12
N GLN A 134 5.27 0.03 22.58
CA GLN A 134 5.33 1.47 22.29
C GLN A 134 4.10 2.15 22.88
N LEU A 135 4.29 2.61 24.12
CA LEU A 135 3.59 3.77 24.66
C LEU A 135 3.65 4.91 23.63
N ARG A 136 2.50 5.55 23.44
CA ARG A 136 2.33 6.86 22.82
C ARG A 136 3.36 7.87 23.31
#